data_AF-A0A815NKF5-F1
#
_entry.id   AF-A0A815NKF5-F1
#
_cell.length_a   1.000
_cell.length_b   1.000
_cell.length_c   1.000
_cell.angle_alpha   90.00
_cell.angle_beta   90.00
_cell.angle_gamma   90.00
#
_symmetry.space_group_name_H-M   'P 1'
#
loop_
_entity.id
_entity.type
_entity.pdbx_description
1 polymer ?
#
loop_
_entity_poly.entity_id
_entity_poly.type
_entity_poly.pdbx_seq_one_letter_code
_entity_poly.pdbx_strand_id
1 'polypeptide(L)'
;MVVTYLDAWFTTVSTICSCGLTTIDFAQLSRASQLVMMGFAFISGFAMSTLPALIIKAQTHKTTQGTNVDDDNEKYDPENDDELEMSNLRWDQNLPSHIRAELARLPTPVKLRYRAYIMCIVLILSLYFTIYTTGFIAIGTWLQTHNSPEYLMQNNVTLNPWYISGMLTLFSFNQNGLTPFSTSLSRYADDVFLNIVLVLLVMSGSSFFPIILRNVVFLSRQLAPWRHKVIFDYILLNNHHLSTLLYPTLQTRIYFFVTIILYSMGVGISLILDLGSKDLQQYSPGIRFIIFLFQTVNLRFCGFQSFDISLFATATLLVYLLLMATKPQMLCALDESPFEIYWLTLEAQAQVDAETNNNQTNMSKSLPLMLQRAMSITSATGADVPLFKQMKGFLRRQSLATKELARKEFSRNNDDEKISPKYSKRIKALRLRLFLIHFIRALFKHAFDFFVLTRTWLFVFIFLICTIEYRRMTPVDPDITLLKIIFEIISAFGGVGMSLGYPNKTTSFASILSAGSKVILIATMLMGRHRGLLASMKDQEVIEYSAMYILVRRR
;
A
#
# COMPACT_ATOMS: atom_id res chain seq x y z
N MET A 1 8.94 -2.02 38.46
CA MET A 1 8.77 -0.89 37.52
C MET A 1 7.49 -0.16 37.89
N VAL A 2 7.57 1.14 38.20
CA VAL A 2 6.37 1.97 38.39
C VAL A 2 5.94 2.45 37.01
N VAL A 3 4.78 2.00 36.54
CA VAL A 3 4.23 2.38 35.24
C VAL A 3 3.26 3.54 35.46
N THR A 4 3.52 4.69 34.83
CA THR A 4 2.56 5.79 34.86
C THR A 4 1.37 5.47 33.94
N TYR A 5 0.17 5.93 34.30
CA TYR A 5 -1.02 5.74 33.47
C TYR A 5 -0.85 6.27 32.05
N LEU A 6 -0.15 7.40 31.91
CA LEU A 6 0.11 8.01 30.61
C LEU A 6 1.06 7.16 29.75
N ASP A 7 2.11 6.59 30.34
CA ASP A 7 3.06 5.76 29.61
C ASP A 7 2.43 4.42 29.20
N ALA A 8 1.58 3.84 30.04
CA ALA A 8 0.78 2.68 29.69
C ALA A 8 -0.16 3.00 28.52
N TRP A 9 -0.91 4.10 28.62
CA TRP A 9 -1.83 4.52 27.57
C TRP A 9 -1.12 4.77 26.23
N PHE A 10 0.03 5.47 26.27
CA PHE A 10 0.86 5.70 25.09
C PHE A 10 1.26 4.39 24.41
N THR A 11 1.80 3.44 25.19
CA THR A 11 2.32 2.18 24.67
C THR A 11 1.20 1.30 24.11
N THR A 12 0.02 1.30 24.75
CA THR A 12 -1.18 0.61 24.23
C THR A 12 -1.69 1.23 22.93
N VAL A 13 -1.84 2.56 22.85
CA VAL A 13 -2.31 3.23 21.63
C VAL A 13 -1.32 3.03 20.48
N SER A 14 -0.02 3.10 20.77
CA SER A 14 1.04 2.80 19.80
C SER A 14 0.86 1.40 19.18
N THR A 15 0.50 0.40 20.00
CA THR A 15 0.30 -0.98 19.54
C THR A 15 -0.99 -1.18 18.74
N ILE A 16 -2.06 -0.49 19.14
CA ILE A 16 -3.33 -0.48 18.41
C ILE A 16 -3.20 0.26 17.07
N CYS A 17 -2.36 1.30 17.00
CA CYS A 17 -2.10 2.01 15.75
C CYS A 17 -1.11 1.29 14.82
N SER A 18 -0.50 0.18 15.28
CA SER A 18 0.65 -0.46 14.62
C SER A 18 1.80 0.53 14.39
N CYS A 19 2.13 1.32 15.41
CA CYS A 19 3.23 2.27 15.35
C CYS A 19 4.51 1.65 15.89
N GLY A 20 4.57 1.20 17.15
CA GLY A 20 5.79 0.62 17.74
C GLY A 20 6.67 1.56 18.53
N LEU A 21 6.29 2.84 18.67
CA LEU A 21 6.94 3.73 19.64
C LEU A 21 6.63 3.25 21.06
N THR A 22 7.64 3.23 21.92
CA THR A 22 7.53 2.75 23.30
C THR A 22 8.05 3.78 24.28
N THR A 23 7.22 4.12 25.28
CA THR A 23 7.67 4.88 26.46
C THR A 23 8.15 3.95 27.57
N ILE A 24 7.72 2.68 27.52
CA ILE A 24 8.08 1.61 28.45
C ILE A 24 8.72 0.49 27.64
N ASP A 25 9.86 0.01 28.11
CA ASP A 25 10.58 -1.08 27.46
C ASP A 25 9.74 -2.36 27.47
N PHE A 26 9.36 -2.85 26.29
CA PHE A 26 8.52 -4.03 26.11
C PHE A 26 9.16 -5.28 26.73
N ALA A 27 10.48 -5.39 26.69
CA ALA A 27 11.21 -6.53 27.24
C ALA A 27 11.13 -6.61 28.77
N GLN A 28 10.86 -5.48 29.44
CA GLN A 28 10.75 -5.40 30.89
C GLN A 28 9.32 -5.61 31.41
N LEU A 29 8.33 -5.68 30.50
CA LEU A 29 6.94 -5.95 30.87
C LEU A 29 6.75 -7.40 31.33
N SER A 30 5.74 -7.63 32.17
CA SER A 30 5.37 -9.00 32.57
C SER A 30 4.90 -9.81 31.36
N ARG A 31 5.10 -11.14 31.38
CA ARG A 31 4.67 -12.03 30.30
C ARG A 31 3.17 -11.90 29.98
N ALA A 32 2.33 -11.70 31.00
CA ALA A 32 0.91 -11.44 30.82
C ALA A 32 0.66 -10.15 30.03
N SER A 33 1.36 -9.07 30.35
CA SER A 33 1.24 -7.79 29.64
C SER A 33 1.73 -7.90 28.19
N GLN A 34 2.84 -8.62 27.97
CA GLN A 34 3.35 -8.90 26.63
C GLN A 34 2.31 -9.67 25.78
N LEU A 35 1.66 -10.69 26.35
CA LEU A 35 0.60 -11.44 25.66
C LEU A 35 -0.63 -10.58 25.32
N VAL A 36 -1.04 -9.69 26.23
CA VAL A 36 -2.15 -8.74 25.96
C VAL A 36 -1.79 -7.81 24.80
N MET A 37 -0.57 -7.28 24.79
CA MET A 37 -0.07 -6.41 23.74
C MET A 37 0.06 -7.14 22.40
N MET A 38 0.48 -8.41 22.41
CA MET A 38 0.43 -9.28 21.23
C MET A 38 -1.00 -9.43 20.70
N GLY A 39 -1.99 -9.63 21.60
CA GLY A 39 -3.40 -9.67 21.21
C GLY A 39 -3.87 -8.40 20.53
N PHE A 40 -3.52 -7.22 21.07
CA PHE A 40 -3.84 -5.94 20.44
C PHE A 40 -3.12 -5.76 19.09
N ALA A 41 -1.87 -6.18 18.98
CA ALA A 41 -1.11 -6.13 17.73
C ALA A 41 -1.71 -7.03 16.64
N PHE A 42 -2.29 -8.17 17.03
CA PHE A 42 -2.98 -9.08 16.11
C PHE A 42 -4.26 -8.45 15.56
N ILE A 43 -5.09 -7.88 16.44
CA ILE A 43 -6.36 -7.23 16.08
C ILE A 43 -6.11 -5.97 15.23
N SER A 44 -5.03 -5.23 15.52
CA SER A 44 -4.68 -4.02 14.77
C SER A 44 -4.06 -4.30 13.39
N GLY A 45 -3.78 -5.56 13.04
CA GLY A 45 -3.26 -5.92 11.72
C GLY A 45 -4.14 -5.38 10.59
N PHE A 46 -3.52 -4.82 9.54
CA PHE A 46 -4.24 -4.14 8.45
C PHE A 46 -5.38 -4.99 7.86
N ALA A 47 -5.16 -6.26 7.53
CA ALA A 47 -6.24 -7.09 7.00
C ALA A 47 -7.25 -7.52 8.08
N MET A 48 -6.80 -7.82 9.30
CA MET A 48 -7.69 -8.18 10.42
C MET A 48 -8.69 -7.06 10.73
N SER A 49 -8.24 -5.80 10.67
CA SER A 49 -9.11 -4.65 10.88
C SER A 49 -10.23 -4.51 9.84
N THR A 50 -10.08 -5.12 8.65
CA THR A 50 -11.10 -5.09 7.58
C THR A 50 -12.06 -6.27 7.60
N LEU A 51 -11.75 -7.35 8.32
CA LEU A 51 -12.60 -8.55 8.39
C LEU A 51 -14.00 -8.27 8.96
N PRO A 52 -14.18 -7.48 10.04
CA PRO A 52 -15.52 -7.16 10.56
C PRO A 52 -16.40 -6.50 9.49
N ALA A 53 -15.86 -5.58 8.68
CA ALA A 53 -16.60 -4.93 7.60
C ALA A 53 -17.04 -5.93 6.53
N LEU A 54 -16.19 -6.91 6.17
CA LEU A 54 -16.53 -7.98 5.24
C LEU A 54 -17.61 -8.91 5.80
N ILE A 55 -17.54 -9.26 7.09
CA ILE A 55 -18.53 -10.09 7.76
C ILE A 55 -19.89 -9.38 7.80
N ILE A 56 -19.91 -8.09 8.16
CA ILE A 56 -21.13 -7.28 8.16
C ILE A 56 -21.73 -7.22 6.76
N LYS A 57 -20.93 -6.98 5.71
CA LYS A 57 -21.41 -7.02 4.32
C LYS A 57 -22.01 -8.38 3.96
N ALA A 58 -21.36 -9.48 4.33
CA ALA A 58 -21.86 -10.82 4.07
C ALA A 58 -23.19 -11.11 4.80
N GLN A 59 -23.32 -10.69 6.06
CA GLN A 59 -24.54 -10.87 6.87
C GLN A 59 -25.70 -9.98 6.41
N THR A 60 -25.41 -8.72 6.08
CA THR A 60 -26.42 -7.76 5.58
C THR A 60 -27.00 -8.26 4.26
N HIS A 61 -26.14 -8.76 3.37
CA HIS A 61 -26.59 -9.32 2.08
C HIS A 61 -27.37 -10.63 2.24
N LYS A 62 -27.12 -11.42 3.28
CA LYS A 62 -27.93 -12.61 3.61
C LYS A 62 -29.33 -12.22 4.10
N THR A 63 -29.44 -11.15 4.88
CA THR A 63 -30.68 -10.75 5.57
C THR A 63 -31.62 -9.93 4.68
N THR A 64 -31.07 -9.01 3.87
CA THR A 64 -31.87 -8.02 3.11
C THR A 64 -32.69 -8.64 1.97
N GLN A 65 -32.29 -9.81 1.47
CA GLN A 65 -32.98 -10.46 0.34
C GLN A 65 -33.71 -11.76 0.70
N GLY A 66 -33.83 -12.11 1.99
CA GLY A 66 -34.62 -13.28 2.42
C GLY A 66 -34.16 -14.65 1.87
N THR A 67 -33.11 -14.70 1.05
CA THR A 67 -32.66 -15.93 0.39
C THR A 67 -32.16 -16.93 1.42
N ASN A 68 -32.89 -18.02 1.59
CA ASN A 68 -32.32 -19.27 2.11
C ASN A 68 -31.33 -19.78 1.07
N VAL A 69 -30.06 -19.38 1.20
CA VAL A 69 -28.98 -19.71 0.26
C VAL A 69 -28.75 -21.22 0.13
N ASP A 70 -29.28 -22.01 1.06
CA ASP A 70 -29.23 -23.47 1.08
C ASP A 70 -30.37 -24.14 0.30
N ASP A 71 -31.36 -23.37 -0.19
CA ASP A 71 -32.45 -23.89 -1.01
C ASP A 71 -32.17 -23.67 -2.51
N ASP A 72 -31.93 -24.78 -3.23
CA ASP A 72 -31.70 -24.78 -4.67
C ASP A 72 -32.99 -24.53 -5.49
N ASN A 73 -34.14 -24.31 -4.82
CA ASN A 73 -35.48 -24.27 -5.42
C ASN A 73 -36.18 -22.89 -5.44
N GLU A 74 -35.53 -21.79 -5.03
CA GLU A 74 -36.16 -20.47 -5.07
C GLU A 74 -36.35 -19.94 -6.50
N LYS A 75 -37.62 -19.74 -6.89
CA LYS A 75 -38.02 -19.02 -8.12
C LYS A 75 -37.60 -17.56 -8.01
N TYR A 76 -36.93 -17.06 -9.04
CA TYR A 76 -36.64 -15.65 -9.26
C TYR A 76 -37.95 -14.86 -9.36
N ASP A 77 -38.12 -13.84 -8.51
CA ASP A 77 -39.28 -12.94 -8.51
C ASP A 77 -38.86 -11.60 -9.16
N PRO A 78 -39.33 -11.30 -10.38
CA PRO A 78 -38.82 -10.19 -11.20
C PRO A 78 -39.27 -8.79 -10.74
N GLU A 79 -40.27 -8.67 -9.86
CA GLU A 79 -40.95 -7.39 -9.57
C GLU A 79 -40.15 -6.37 -8.71
N ASN A 80 -38.90 -6.67 -8.30
CA ASN A 80 -38.11 -5.77 -7.44
C ASN A 80 -36.85 -5.16 -8.10
N ASP A 81 -36.52 -5.52 -9.34
CA ASP A 81 -35.29 -5.08 -10.05
C ASP A 81 -35.59 -4.28 -11.35
N ASP A 82 -36.66 -3.47 -11.33
CA ASP A 82 -37.26 -2.82 -12.52
C ASP A 82 -36.33 -1.91 -13.35
N GLU A 83 -35.26 -1.35 -12.77
CA GLU A 83 -34.29 -0.52 -13.53
C GLU A 83 -33.22 -1.34 -14.28
N LEU A 84 -32.95 -2.58 -13.87
CA LEU A 84 -31.96 -3.47 -14.50
C LEU A 84 -32.58 -4.33 -15.61
N GLU A 85 -33.86 -4.70 -15.48
CA GLU A 85 -34.55 -5.56 -16.45
C GLU A 85 -34.70 -4.93 -17.84
N MET A 86 -34.94 -3.61 -17.93
CA MET A 86 -35.12 -2.92 -19.22
C MET A 86 -33.88 -2.95 -20.12
N SER A 87 -32.68 -3.05 -19.50
CA SER A 87 -31.43 -3.22 -20.22
C SER A 87 -31.19 -4.67 -20.64
N ASN A 88 -31.59 -5.65 -19.83
CA ASN A 88 -31.41 -7.08 -20.09
C ASN A 88 -32.37 -7.63 -21.15
N LEU A 89 -33.61 -7.12 -21.21
CA LEU A 89 -34.63 -7.54 -22.18
C LEU A 89 -34.25 -7.24 -23.65
N ARG A 90 -33.44 -6.21 -23.91
CA ARG A 90 -33.02 -5.88 -25.29
C ARG A 90 -31.99 -6.83 -25.89
N TRP A 91 -31.25 -7.59 -25.07
CA TRP A 91 -30.17 -8.47 -25.54
C TRP A 91 -30.56 -9.95 -25.57
N ASP A 92 -31.51 -10.38 -24.75
CA ASP A 92 -31.86 -11.80 -24.58
C ASP A 92 -32.59 -12.40 -25.81
N GLN A 93 -33.24 -11.59 -26.64
CA GLN A 93 -33.96 -12.09 -27.82
C GLN A 93 -33.04 -12.63 -28.93
N ASN A 94 -31.76 -12.24 -28.96
CA ASN A 94 -30.81 -12.61 -30.02
C ASN A 94 -29.77 -13.66 -29.61
N LEU A 95 -29.84 -14.23 -28.40
CA LEU A 95 -28.87 -15.24 -27.94
C LEU A 95 -29.22 -16.66 -28.42
N PRO A 96 -28.28 -17.40 -29.04
CA PRO A 96 -28.44 -18.81 -29.37
C PRO A 96 -28.86 -19.67 -28.16
N SER A 97 -29.76 -20.64 -28.38
CA SER A 97 -30.37 -21.49 -27.33
C SER A 97 -29.36 -22.22 -26.45
N HIS A 98 -28.20 -22.60 -26.98
CA HIS A 98 -27.12 -23.23 -26.22
C HIS A 98 -26.51 -22.28 -25.16
N ILE A 99 -26.42 -20.98 -25.46
CA ILE A 99 -25.89 -19.97 -24.53
C ILE A 99 -26.90 -19.71 -23.43
N ARG A 100 -28.20 -19.66 -23.76
CA ARG A 100 -29.27 -19.48 -22.78
C ARG A 100 -29.31 -20.62 -21.75
N ALA A 101 -29.13 -21.86 -22.21
CA ALA A 101 -29.03 -23.03 -21.33
C ALA A 101 -27.77 -23.02 -20.45
N GLU A 102 -26.66 -22.47 -20.94
CA GLU A 102 -25.42 -22.31 -20.17
C GLU A 102 -25.54 -21.15 -19.15
N LEU A 103 -26.24 -20.06 -19.50
CA LEU A 103 -26.54 -18.93 -18.61
C LEU A 103 -27.46 -19.35 -17.46
N ALA A 104 -28.49 -20.15 -17.73
CA ALA A 104 -29.42 -20.65 -16.73
C ALA A 104 -28.76 -21.58 -15.69
N ARG A 105 -27.57 -22.12 -15.98
CA ARG A 105 -26.78 -22.95 -15.04
C ARG A 105 -25.89 -22.13 -14.12
N LEU A 106 -25.75 -20.83 -14.35
CA LEU A 106 -24.90 -19.97 -13.52
C LEU A 106 -25.65 -19.53 -12.25
N PRO A 107 -24.93 -19.35 -11.12
CA PRO A 107 -25.53 -18.80 -9.92
C PRO A 107 -26.08 -17.40 -10.21
N THR A 108 -27.23 -17.06 -9.61
CA THR A 108 -27.76 -15.69 -9.64
C THR A 108 -26.70 -14.70 -9.15
N PRO A 109 -26.69 -13.46 -9.66
CA PRO A 109 -25.66 -12.46 -9.32
C PRO A 109 -25.58 -12.22 -7.79
N VAL A 110 -26.71 -12.32 -7.11
CA VAL A 110 -26.87 -12.27 -5.65
C VAL A 110 -26.12 -13.41 -4.96
N LYS A 111 -26.38 -14.67 -5.34
CA LYS A 111 -25.71 -15.86 -4.78
C LYS A 111 -24.20 -15.81 -5.05
N LEU A 112 -23.79 -15.24 -6.19
CA LEU A 112 -22.37 -15.06 -6.54
C LEU A 112 -21.67 -14.04 -5.64
N ARG A 113 -22.30 -12.89 -5.34
CA ARG A 113 -21.78 -11.87 -4.41
C ARG A 113 -21.55 -12.43 -3.01
N TYR A 114 -22.54 -13.12 -2.45
CA TYR A 114 -22.43 -13.73 -1.12
C TYR A 114 -21.30 -14.77 -1.04
N ARG A 115 -21.23 -15.68 -2.02
CA ARG A 115 -20.15 -16.68 -2.10
C ARG A 115 -18.78 -16.02 -2.26
N ALA A 116 -18.69 -14.92 -3.00
CA ALA A 116 -17.44 -14.16 -3.15
C ALA A 116 -16.97 -13.53 -1.83
N TYR A 117 -17.88 -12.98 -1.01
CA TYR A 117 -17.52 -12.46 0.33
C TYR A 117 -16.97 -13.55 1.25
N ILE A 118 -17.64 -14.70 1.33
CA ILE A 118 -17.17 -15.84 2.14
C ILE A 118 -15.80 -16.31 1.67
N MET A 119 -15.63 -16.50 0.37
CA MET A 119 -14.35 -16.93 -0.20
C MET A 119 -13.24 -15.92 0.08
N CYS A 120 -13.52 -14.62 0.01
CA CYS A 120 -12.54 -13.58 0.35
C CYS A 120 -12.12 -13.68 1.83
N ILE A 121 -13.06 -13.85 2.75
CA ILE A 121 -12.77 -14.04 4.19
C ILE A 121 -11.91 -15.28 4.41
N VAL A 122 -12.29 -16.42 3.82
CA VAL A 122 -11.54 -17.68 3.95
C VAL A 122 -10.13 -17.55 3.40
N LEU A 123 -9.94 -16.90 2.25
CA LEU A 123 -8.62 -16.67 1.66
C LEU A 123 -7.74 -15.76 2.52
N ILE A 124 -8.31 -14.70 3.09
CA ILE A 124 -7.57 -13.79 3.99
C ILE A 124 -7.13 -14.54 5.25
N LEU A 125 -8.03 -15.30 5.89
CA LEU A 125 -7.72 -16.09 7.08
C LEU A 125 -6.69 -17.19 6.80
N SER A 126 -6.84 -17.90 5.68
CA SER A 126 -5.88 -18.91 5.24
C SER A 126 -4.50 -18.30 5.00
N LEU A 127 -4.43 -17.13 4.35
CA LEU A 127 -3.17 -16.44 4.10
C LEU A 127 -2.48 -16.02 5.40
N TYR A 128 -3.24 -15.48 6.35
CA TYR A 128 -2.75 -15.15 7.68
C TYR A 128 -2.15 -16.39 8.37
N PHE A 129 -2.88 -17.50 8.37
CA PHE A 129 -2.41 -18.75 8.96
C PHE A 129 -1.12 -19.25 8.30
N THR A 130 -1.03 -19.24 6.96
CA THR A 130 0.17 -19.67 6.24
C THR A 130 1.38 -18.76 6.52
N ILE A 131 1.20 -17.44 6.56
CA ILE A 131 2.32 -16.52 6.82
C ILE A 131 2.81 -16.64 8.27
N TYR A 132 1.90 -16.76 9.25
CA TYR A 132 2.31 -16.94 10.65
C TYR A 132 3.02 -18.27 10.89
N THR A 133 2.51 -19.36 10.33
CA THR A 133 3.13 -20.69 10.50
C THR A 133 4.50 -20.74 9.84
N THR A 134 4.64 -20.21 8.62
CA THR A 134 5.93 -20.18 7.92
C THR A 134 6.97 -19.31 8.65
N GLY A 135 6.60 -18.11 9.09
CA GLY A 135 7.50 -17.25 9.86
C GLY A 135 7.88 -17.85 11.23
N PHE A 136 6.91 -18.43 11.94
CA PHE A 136 7.14 -19.08 13.23
C PHE A 136 8.12 -20.25 13.13
N ILE A 137 7.97 -21.09 12.10
CA ILE A 137 8.85 -22.23 11.85
C ILE A 137 10.23 -21.74 11.39
N ALA A 138 10.32 -20.80 10.46
CA ALA A 138 11.60 -20.32 9.92
C ALA A 138 12.47 -19.65 11.01
N ILE A 139 11.91 -18.73 11.79
CA ILE A 139 12.63 -18.04 12.86
C ILE A 139 12.90 -18.98 14.03
N GLY A 140 11.92 -19.82 14.39
CA GLY A 140 12.02 -20.74 15.53
C GLY A 140 13.08 -21.82 15.31
N THR A 141 13.11 -22.43 14.13
CA THR A 141 14.14 -23.42 13.79
C THR A 141 15.54 -22.80 13.77
N TRP A 142 15.69 -21.58 13.23
CA TRP A 142 16.98 -20.88 13.22
C TRP A 142 17.50 -20.53 14.61
N LEU A 143 16.64 -19.99 15.48
CA LEU A 143 17.01 -19.68 16.86
C LEU A 143 17.30 -20.94 17.68
N GLN A 144 16.63 -22.06 17.38
CA GLN A 144 16.88 -23.33 18.05
C GLN A 144 18.23 -23.94 17.66
N THR A 145 18.65 -23.81 16.39
CA THR A 145 19.96 -24.30 15.93
C THR A 145 21.10 -23.41 16.42
N HIS A 146 20.89 -22.10 16.52
CA HIS A 146 21.85 -21.12 17.03
C HIS A 146 21.52 -20.73 18.48
N ASN A 147 21.48 -21.73 19.37
CA ASN A 147 21.15 -21.56 20.79
C ASN A 147 22.33 -20.98 21.60
N SER A 148 22.92 -19.87 21.14
CA SER A 148 23.96 -19.17 21.89
C SER A 148 23.31 -18.20 22.89
N PRO A 149 23.93 -17.99 24.06
CA PRO A 149 23.44 -17.04 25.07
C PRO A 149 23.32 -15.61 24.51
N GLU A 150 24.16 -15.24 23.54
CA GLU A 150 24.15 -13.91 22.89
C GLU A 150 22.82 -13.62 22.17
N TYR A 151 22.20 -14.65 21.58
CA TYR A 151 20.95 -14.49 20.84
C TYR A 151 19.70 -14.50 21.72
N LEU A 152 19.74 -15.18 22.87
CA LEU A 152 18.52 -15.53 23.62
C LEU A 152 18.46 -14.91 25.02
N MET A 153 19.57 -14.40 25.54
CA MET A 153 19.57 -13.81 26.88
C MET A 153 19.00 -12.39 26.88
N GLN A 154 18.12 -12.15 27.85
CA GLN A 154 17.60 -10.83 28.20
C GLN A 154 17.57 -10.73 29.73
N ASN A 155 18.20 -9.71 30.30
CA ASN A 155 18.28 -9.49 31.75
C ASN A 155 18.73 -10.74 32.54
N ASN A 156 19.78 -11.43 32.07
CA ASN A 156 20.32 -12.67 32.64
C ASN A 156 19.35 -13.88 32.65
N VAL A 157 18.23 -13.80 31.93
CA VAL A 157 17.30 -14.92 31.72
C VAL A 157 17.35 -15.36 30.27
N THR A 158 17.49 -16.66 30.03
CA THR A 158 17.39 -17.24 28.68
C THR A 158 15.92 -17.32 28.28
N LEU A 159 15.55 -16.62 27.22
CA LEU A 159 14.21 -16.66 26.65
C LEU A 159 14.04 -17.91 25.78
N ASN A 160 12.83 -18.45 25.74
CA ASN A 160 12.50 -19.57 24.87
C ASN A 160 12.57 -19.13 23.39
N PRO A 161 13.34 -19.81 22.51
CA PRO A 161 13.44 -19.50 21.09
C PRO A 161 12.09 -19.41 20.36
N TRP A 162 11.15 -20.29 20.69
CA TRP A 162 9.84 -20.33 20.06
C TRP A 162 8.95 -19.17 20.50
N TYR A 163 9.10 -18.69 21.73
CA TYR A 163 8.40 -17.50 22.20
C TYR A 163 8.88 -16.25 21.47
N ILE A 164 10.20 -16.10 21.31
CA ILE A 164 10.80 -15.02 20.50
C ILE A 164 10.31 -15.12 19.06
N SER A 165 10.33 -16.31 18.47
CA SER A 165 9.84 -16.55 17.11
C SER A 165 8.39 -16.11 16.92
N GLY A 166 7.50 -16.48 17.84
CA GLY A 166 6.09 -16.07 17.82
C GLY A 166 5.92 -14.55 17.90
N MET A 167 6.64 -13.89 18.79
CA MET A 167 6.63 -12.43 18.92
C MET A 167 7.16 -11.72 17.68
N LEU A 168 8.35 -12.10 17.21
CA LEU A 168 8.96 -11.49 16.03
C LEU A 168 8.08 -11.70 14.80
N THR A 169 7.51 -12.89 14.63
CA THR A 169 6.61 -13.16 13.51
C THR A 169 5.39 -12.23 13.57
N LEU A 170 4.76 -12.14 14.74
CA LEU A 170 3.56 -11.34 14.96
C LEU A 170 3.80 -9.84 14.72
N PHE A 171 4.86 -9.29 15.32
CA PHE A 171 5.16 -7.87 15.22
C PHE A 171 5.73 -7.49 13.86
N SER A 172 6.44 -8.39 13.17
CA SER A 172 6.90 -8.18 11.78
C SER A 172 5.72 -8.06 10.82
N PHE A 173 4.83 -9.05 10.83
CA PHE A 173 3.75 -9.14 9.85
C PHE A 173 2.67 -8.08 10.07
N ASN A 174 2.32 -7.81 11.34
CA ASN A 174 1.42 -6.71 11.69
C ASN A 174 2.10 -5.34 11.74
N GLN A 175 3.40 -5.28 11.44
CA GLN A 175 4.18 -4.05 11.31
C GLN A 175 4.08 -3.16 12.55
N ASN A 176 4.35 -3.74 13.71
CA ASN A 176 4.20 -3.10 15.02
C ASN A 176 5.52 -2.73 15.70
N GLY A 177 6.66 -3.29 15.29
CA GLY A 177 7.98 -2.84 15.77
C GLY A 177 8.40 -3.22 17.17
N LEU A 178 7.51 -3.81 17.96
CA LEU A 178 7.84 -4.24 19.32
C LEU A 178 8.76 -5.46 19.27
N THR A 179 9.86 -5.39 20.03
CA THR A 179 10.86 -6.45 20.10
C THR A 179 10.89 -7.07 21.49
N PRO A 180 11.16 -8.38 21.61
CA PRO A 180 11.33 -9.04 22.91
C PRO A 180 12.59 -8.58 23.67
N PHE A 181 13.44 -7.79 23.01
CA PHE A 181 14.70 -7.29 23.52
C PHE A 181 14.68 -5.78 23.68
N SER A 182 15.40 -5.30 24.69
CA SER A 182 15.51 -3.88 25.01
C SER A 182 16.33 -3.09 24.00
N THR A 183 17.30 -3.71 23.33
CA THR A 183 18.14 -3.07 22.29
C THR A 183 17.60 -3.31 20.88
N SER A 184 16.29 -3.50 20.74
CA SER A 184 15.65 -3.92 19.49
C SER A 184 16.33 -5.15 18.88
N LEU A 185 16.72 -5.11 17.60
CA LEU A 185 17.35 -6.23 16.91
C LEU A 185 18.82 -5.95 16.59
N SER A 186 19.46 -5.04 17.33
CA SER A 186 20.87 -4.69 17.11
C SER A 186 21.84 -5.87 17.26
N ARG A 187 21.48 -6.83 18.12
CA ARG A 187 22.22 -8.08 18.31
C ARG A 187 22.26 -8.99 17.08
N TYR A 188 21.32 -8.81 16.15
CA TYR A 188 21.23 -9.59 14.91
C TYR A 188 21.74 -8.81 13.69
N ALA A 189 22.55 -7.76 13.89
CA ALA A 189 23.07 -6.94 12.80
C ALA A 189 23.86 -7.77 11.77
N ASP A 190 24.64 -8.74 12.24
CA ASP A 190 25.47 -9.60 11.40
C ASP A 190 24.73 -10.80 10.80
N ASP A 191 23.54 -11.13 11.31
CA ASP A 191 22.78 -12.31 10.88
C ASP A 191 22.00 -12.06 9.59
N VAL A 192 22.61 -12.49 8.49
CA VAL A 192 22.03 -12.40 7.14
C VAL A 192 20.66 -13.09 7.05
N PHE A 193 20.54 -14.31 7.59
CA PHE A 193 19.31 -15.11 7.50
C PHE A 193 18.13 -14.41 8.20
N LEU A 194 18.32 -14.03 9.46
CA LEU A 194 17.26 -13.44 10.27
C LEU A 194 16.84 -12.08 9.72
N ASN A 195 17.78 -11.25 9.29
CA ASN A 195 17.48 -9.97 8.65
C ASN A 195 16.66 -10.14 7.35
N ILE A 196 17.01 -11.11 6.50
CA ILE A 196 16.27 -11.39 5.25
C ILE A 196 14.86 -11.90 5.55
N VAL A 197 14.71 -12.87 6.47
CA VAL A 197 13.40 -13.44 6.83
C VAL A 197 12.49 -12.35 7.42
N LEU A 198 12.99 -11.51 8.31
CA LEU A 198 12.23 -10.41 8.87
C LEU A 198 11.85 -9.37 7.82
N VAL A 199 12.76 -9.01 6.90
CA VAL A 199 12.44 -8.09 5.79
C VAL A 199 11.31 -8.67 4.93
N LEU A 200 11.39 -9.94 4.56
CA LEU A 200 10.34 -10.60 3.78
C LEU A 200 8.99 -10.63 4.52
N LEU A 201 9.02 -10.86 5.83
CA LEU A 201 7.82 -10.91 6.66
C LEU A 201 7.19 -9.53 6.90
N VAL A 202 8.02 -8.49 7.05
CA VAL A 202 7.55 -7.10 7.12
C VAL A 202 6.96 -6.66 5.78
N MET A 203 7.60 -7.02 4.67
CA MET A 203 7.09 -6.70 3.33
C MET A 203 5.78 -7.43 3.02
N SER A 204 5.60 -8.66 3.49
CA SER A 204 4.37 -9.43 3.29
C SER A 204 3.15 -8.88 4.05
N GLY A 205 3.39 -8.02 5.05
CA GLY A 205 2.37 -7.23 5.73
C GLY A 205 1.66 -6.22 4.81
N SER A 206 1.19 -5.09 5.35
CA SER A 206 0.32 -4.14 4.61
C SER A 206 0.88 -3.67 3.25
N SER A 207 2.20 -3.71 3.08
CA SER A 207 2.91 -3.29 1.88
C SER A 207 2.59 -4.20 0.70
N PHE A 208 2.83 -5.51 0.79
CA PHE A 208 2.57 -6.43 -0.32
C PHE A 208 1.33 -7.28 -0.12
N PHE A 209 0.60 -7.14 0.99
CA PHE A 209 -0.63 -7.89 1.23
C PHE A 209 -1.62 -7.85 0.05
N PRO A 210 -1.94 -6.69 -0.58
CA PRO A 210 -2.83 -6.64 -1.75
C PRO A 210 -2.31 -7.42 -2.95
N ILE A 211 -0.99 -7.46 -3.15
CA ILE A 211 -0.33 -8.17 -4.24
C ILE A 211 -0.37 -9.67 -3.98
N ILE A 212 -0.02 -10.08 -2.76
CA ILE A 212 0.00 -11.47 -2.33
C ILE A 212 -1.41 -12.04 -2.40
N LEU A 213 -2.41 -11.34 -1.82
CA LEU A 213 -3.81 -11.75 -1.85
C LEU A 213 -4.29 -11.97 -3.29
N ARG A 214 -3.96 -11.05 -4.20
CA ARG A 214 -4.36 -11.14 -5.60
C ARG A 214 -3.70 -12.30 -6.35
N ASN A 215 -2.41 -12.53 -6.12
CA ASN A 215 -1.70 -13.67 -6.69
C ASN A 215 -2.25 -14.99 -6.14
N VAL A 216 -2.61 -15.04 -4.85
CA VAL A 216 -3.27 -16.19 -4.23
C VAL A 216 -4.64 -16.43 -4.87
N VAL A 217 -5.48 -15.41 -5.03
CA VAL A 217 -6.77 -15.52 -5.72
C VAL A 217 -6.59 -16.06 -7.15
N PHE A 218 -5.58 -15.58 -7.88
CA PHE A 218 -5.26 -16.06 -9.22
C PHE A 218 -4.77 -17.51 -9.23
N LEU A 219 -3.96 -17.92 -8.25
CA LEU A 219 -3.49 -19.30 -8.12
C LEU A 219 -4.63 -20.24 -7.72
N SER A 220 -5.47 -19.84 -6.77
CA SER A 220 -6.68 -20.56 -6.38
C SER A 220 -7.63 -20.73 -7.55
N ARG A 221 -7.74 -19.75 -8.45
CA ARG A 221 -8.50 -19.86 -9.71
C ARG A 221 -7.97 -20.94 -10.64
N GLN A 222 -6.64 -21.13 -10.71
CA GLN A 222 -6.04 -22.18 -11.56
C GLN A 222 -6.31 -23.57 -11.00
N LEU A 223 -6.28 -23.72 -9.68
CA LEU A 223 -6.51 -24.97 -8.97
C LEU A 223 -8.00 -25.33 -8.84
N ALA A 224 -8.89 -24.34 -8.91
CA ALA A 224 -10.33 -24.55 -8.70
C ALA A 224 -11.03 -25.26 -9.89
N PRO A 225 -11.98 -26.17 -9.61
CA PRO A 225 -12.82 -26.76 -10.64
C PRO A 225 -13.73 -25.71 -11.31
N TRP A 226 -14.17 -25.99 -12.54
CA TRP A 226 -14.83 -25.02 -13.44
C TRP A 226 -16.01 -24.25 -12.79
N ARG A 227 -16.78 -24.91 -11.91
CA ARG A 227 -17.89 -24.32 -11.17
C ARG A 227 -17.48 -23.16 -10.24
N HIS A 228 -16.32 -23.23 -9.62
CA HIS A 228 -15.83 -22.18 -8.72
C HIS A 228 -14.97 -21.13 -9.43
N LYS A 229 -14.51 -21.38 -10.67
CA LYS A 229 -13.74 -20.40 -11.45
C LYS A 229 -14.49 -19.09 -11.63
N VAL A 230 -15.80 -19.17 -11.87
CA VAL A 230 -16.69 -18.00 -12.01
C VAL A 230 -16.65 -17.10 -10.76
N ILE A 231 -16.54 -17.69 -9.57
CA ILE A 231 -16.45 -16.93 -8.31
C ILE A 231 -15.12 -16.17 -8.24
N PHE A 232 -14.00 -16.81 -8.57
CA PHE A 232 -12.69 -16.14 -8.57
C PHE A 232 -12.58 -15.09 -9.67
N ASP A 233 -13.18 -15.32 -10.83
CA ASP A 233 -13.29 -14.32 -11.89
C ASP A 233 -14.08 -13.10 -11.39
N TYR A 234 -15.22 -13.33 -10.73
CA TYR A 234 -16.03 -12.28 -10.13
C TYR A 234 -15.24 -11.45 -9.10
N ILE A 235 -14.46 -12.10 -8.23
CA ILE A 235 -13.59 -11.44 -7.25
C ILE A 235 -12.54 -10.54 -7.94
N LEU A 236 -11.90 -11.04 -9.00
CA LEU A 236 -10.86 -10.32 -9.75
C LEU A 236 -11.38 -9.18 -10.64
N LEU A 237 -12.68 -9.18 -10.96
CA LEU A 237 -13.34 -8.16 -11.77
C LEU A 237 -13.94 -7.06 -10.87
N ASN A 238 -14.61 -7.42 -9.78
CA ASN A 238 -15.24 -6.49 -8.85
C ASN A 238 -14.35 -6.17 -7.64
N ASN A 239 -13.12 -5.71 -7.91
CA ASN A 239 -12.05 -5.57 -6.91
C ASN A 239 -12.39 -4.59 -5.76
N HIS A 240 -12.88 -3.38 -6.07
CA HIS A 240 -13.09 -2.32 -5.05
C HIS A 240 -14.33 -2.52 -4.18
N HIS A 241 -15.41 -3.09 -4.72
CA HIS A 241 -16.65 -3.31 -3.95
C HIS A 241 -16.54 -4.48 -2.98
N LEU A 242 -15.75 -5.50 -3.34
CA LEU A 242 -15.67 -6.73 -2.57
C LEU A 242 -14.76 -6.59 -1.35
N SER A 243 -13.57 -6.00 -1.49
CA SER A 243 -12.64 -5.76 -0.38
C SER A 243 -11.75 -4.58 -0.68
N THR A 244 -11.57 -3.69 0.29
CA THR A 244 -10.59 -2.57 0.21
C THR A 244 -9.15 -3.05 0.08
N LEU A 245 -8.90 -4.35 0.27
CA LEU A 245 -7.61 -4.99 0.18
C LEU A 245 -7.24 -5.42 -1.25
N LEU A 246 -8.18 -5.41 -2.21
CA LEU A 246 -7.97 -5.91 -3.55
C LEU A 246 -7.95 -4.76 -4.57
N TYR A 247 -6.77 -4.48 -5.12
CA TYR A 247 -6.63 -3.47 -6.19
C TYR A 247 -6.80 -4.10 -7.59
N PRO A 248 -7.20 -3.30 -8.59
CA PRO A 248 -7.20 -3.66 -10.01
C PRO A 248 -5.86 -4.17 -10.54
N THR A 249 -5.89 -4.82 -11.71
CA THR A 249 -4.70 -5.44 -12.33
C THR A 249 -3.60 -4.45 -12.62
N LEU A 250 -3.97 -3.30 -13.17
CA LEU A 250 -3.00 -2.29 -13.56
C LEU A 250 -2.44 -1.61 -12.32
N GLN A 251 -3.32 -1.22 -11.38
CA GLN A 251 -2.93 -0.55 -10.14
C GLN A 251 -2.01 -1.43 -9.27
N THR A 252 -2.29 -2.73 -9.11
CA THR A 252 -1.39 -3.65 -8.38
C THR A 252 0.01 -3.73 -8.98
N ARG A 253 0.13 -3.75 -10.31
CA ARG A 253 1.42 -3.80 -11.01
C ARG A 253 2.17 -2.47 -10.87
N ILE A 254 1.49 -1.35 -11.08
CA ILE A 254 2.06 -0.01 -10.88
C ILE A 254 2.59 0.13 -9.46
N TYR A 255 1.76 -0.24 -8.48
CA TYR A 255 2.09 -0.20 -7.07
C TYR A 255 3.33 -1.05 -6.72
N PHE A 256 3.43 -2.25 -7.28
CA PHE A 256 4.60 -3.12 -7.12
C PHE A 256 5.89 -2.45 -7.63
N PHE A 257 5.89 -1.96 -8.87
CA PHE A 257 7.07 -1.33 -9.46
C PHE A 257 7.47 -0.04 -8.76
N VAL A 258 6.51 0.83 -8.44
CA VAL A 258 6.78 2.08 -7.70
C VAL A 258 7.35 1.79 -6.32
N THR A 259 6.84 0.77 -5.63
CA THR A 259 7.33 0.38 -4.30
C THR A 259 8.77 -0.12 -4.35
N ILE A 260 9.10 -1.00 -5.31
CA ILE A 260 10.47 -1.51 -5.48
C ILE A 260 11.42 -0.39 -5.83
N ILE A 261 11.07 0.48 -6.80
CA ILE A 261 11.92 1.60 -7.20
C ILE A 261 12.21 2.52 -6.01
N LEU A 262 11.20 2.83 -5.20
CA LEU A 262 11.37 3.70 -4.05
C LEU A 262 12.28 3.08 -2.98
N TYR A 263 12.24 1.76 -2.77
CA TYR A 263 13.15 1.07 -1.84
C TYR A 263 14.56 0.94 -2.38
N SER A 264 14.73 0.57 -3.65
CA SER A 264 16.04 0.53 -4.27
C SER A 264 16.70 1.91 -4.25
N MET A 265 15.93 2.97 -4.48
CA MET A 265 16.41 4.34 -4.36
C MET A 265 16.77 4.71 -2.92
N GLY A 266 15.94 4.33 -1.94
CA GLY A 266 16.23 4.58 -0.52
C GLY A 266 17.53 3.91 -0.06
N VAL A 267 17.68 2.61 -0.35
CA VAL A 267 18.90 1.86 -0.03
C VAL A 267 20.10 2.45 -0.76
N GLY A 268 19.98 2.76 -2.05
CA GLY A 268 21.07 3.30 -2.85
C GLY A 268 21.57 4.65 -2.35
N ILE A 269 20.65 5.59 -2.06
CA ILE A 269 21.00 6.91 -1.55
C ILE A 269 21.63 6.82 -0.15
N SER A 270 21.03 6.05 0.76
CA SER A 270 21.58 5.88 2.12
C SER A 270 22.96 5.23 2.10
N LEU A 271 23.17 4.23 1.25
CA LEU A 271 24.47 3.59 1.11
C LEU A 271 25.51 4.58 0.59
N ILE A 272 25.18 5.39 -0.42
CA ILE A 272 26.09 6.42 -0.96
C ILE A 272 26.47 7.47 0.10
N LEU A 273 25.51 7.91 0.91
CA LEU A 273 25.73 8.97 1.90
C LEU A 273 26.59 8.52 3.08
N ASP A 274 26.51 7.25 3.48
CA ASP A 274 27.21 6.71 4.66
C ASP A 274 28.40 5.79 4.33
N LEU A 275 28.91 5.80 3.08
CA LEU A 275 30.09 5.02 2.67
C LEU A 275 31.33 5.24 3.57
N GLY A 276 31.46 6.44 4.13
CA GLY A 276 32.63 6.87 4.89
C GLY A 276 32.52 6.79 6.42
N SER A 277 31.40 6.31 6.99
CA SER A 277 31.23 6.31 8.46
C SER A 277 32.14 5.27 9.13
N LYS A 278 32.75 5.63 10.26
CA LYS A 278 33.69 4.76 10.99
C LYS A 278 32.98 3.56 11.62
N ASP A 279 31.75 3.73 12.08
CA ASP A 279 30.99 2.68 12.77
C ASP A 279 30.53 1.58 11.79
N LEU A 280 30.24 1.93 10.53
CA LEU A 280 29.90 0.93 9.52
C LEU A 280 31.14 0.22 8.95
N GLN A 281 32.35 0.76 9.15
CA GLN A 281 33.57 0.16 8.61
C GLN A 281 33.87 -1.22 9.20
N GLN A 282 33.36 -1.52 10.39
CA GLN A 282 33.47 -2.82 11.04
C GLN A 282 32.80 -3.95 10.23
N TYR A 283 31.74 -3.64 9.50
CA TYR A 283 30.96 -4.65 8.76
C TYR A 283 31.51 -4.87 7.35
N SER A 284 31.38 -6.09 6.83
CA SER A 284 31.69 -6.38 5.42
C SER A 284 30.72 -5.66 4.48
N PRO A 285 31.12 -5.32 3.23
CA PRO A 285 30.24 -4.62 2.29
C PRO A 285 28.88 -5.30 2.04
N GLY A 286 28.85 -6.64 2.06
CA GLY A 286 27.61 -7.42 1.91
C GLY A 286 26.68 -7.27 3.11
N ILE A 287 27.22 -7.30 4.33
CA ILE A 287 26.43 -7.09 5.56
C ILE A 287 25.95 -5.65 5.64
N ARG A 288 26.77 -4.66 5.26
CA ARG A 288 26.34 -3.25 5.19
C ARG A 288 25.11 -3.08 4.29
N PHE A 289 25.12 -3.71 3.11
CA PHE A 289 23.96 -3.67 2.21
C PHE A 289 22.70 -4.25 2.88
N ILE A 290 22.83 -5.36 3.61
CA ILE A 290 21.71 -5.98 4.32
C ILE A 290 21.21 -5.09 5.46
N ILE A 291 22.10 -4.45 6.23
CA ILE A 291 21.74 -3.48 7.27
C ILE A 291 20.94 -2.34 6.66
N PHE A 292 21.41 -1.73 5.57
CA PHE A 292 20.68 -0.65 4.89
C PHE A 292 19.36 -1.11 4.28
N LEU A 293 19.29 -2.33 3.72
CA LEU A 293 18.06 -2.94 3.23
C LEU A 293 17.06 -3.11 4.37
N PHE A 294 17.49 -3.71 5.48
CA PHE A 294 16.70 -3.94 6.68
C PHE A 294 16.17 -2.61 7.23
N GLN A 295 17.05 -1.63 7.37
CA GLN A 295 16.70 -0.33 7.90
C GLN A 295 15.69 0.38 6.99
N THR A 296 15.94 0.44 5.68
CA THR A 296 15.07 1.13 4.73
C THR A 296 13.66 0.53 4.67
N VAL A 297 13.54 -0.80 4.75
CA VAL A 297 12.23 -1.48 4.76
C VAL A 297 11.51 -1.23 6.08
N ASN A 298 12.21 -1.41 7.21
CA ASN A 298 11.60 -1.24 8.52
C ASN A 298 11.21 0.21 8.80
N LEU A 299 11.96 1.18 8.28
CA LEU A 299 11.70 2.62 8.40
C LEU A 299 10.39 3.08 7.74
N ARG A 300 9.73 2.20 6.98
CA ARG A 300 8.45 2.52 6.35
C ARG A 300 7.26 1.77 6.94
N PHE A 301 7.49 0.74 7.73
CA PHE A 301 6.41 -0.13 8.21
C PHE A 301 6.53 -0.53 9.67
N CYS A 302 7.60 -1.24 10.02
CA CYS A 302 7.65 -1.95 11.29
C CYS A 302 8.41 -1.17 12.36
N GLY A 303 9.46 -0.41 12.02
CA GLY A 303 10.26 0.32 13.01
C GLY A 303 11.34 -0.50 13.69
N PHE A 304 11.55 -1.75 13.31
CA PHE A 304 12.70 -2.51 13.81
C PHE A 304 14.02 -1.86 13.45
N GLN A 305 14.95 -1.95 14.38
CA GLN A 305 16.26 -1.34 14.29
C GLN A 305 17.33 -2.43 14.46
N SER A 306 18.12 -2.63 13.40
CA SER A 306 19.27 -3.55 13.37
C SER A 306 20.58 -2.80 13.62
N PHE A 307 20.63 -1.50 13.30
CA PHE A 307 21.76 -0.64 13.60
C PHE A 307 21.27 0.68 14.20
N ASP A 308 22.06 1.32 15.08
CA ASP A 308 21.66 2.59 15.67
C ASP A 308 21.59 3.71 14.63
N ILE A 309 20.39 4.23 14.42
CA ILE A 309 20.10 5.22 13.39
C ILE A 309 20.68 6.58 13.77
N SER A 310 20.84 6.83 15.08
CA SER A 310 21.43 8.07 15.56
C SER A 310 22.89 8.25 15.14
N LEU A 311 23.56 7.15 14.76
CA LEU A 311 24.93 7.12 14.27
C LEU A 311 25.05 7.43 12.77
N PHE A 312 23.95 7.38 12.01
CA PHE A 312 23.99 7.73 10.59
C PHE A 312 24.18 9.24 10.38
N ALA A 313 24.75 9.61 9.22
CA ALA A 313 24.86 11.00 8.84
C ALA A 313 23.48 11.69 8.83
N THR A 314 23.45 12.97 9.20
CA THR A 314 22.21 13.77 9.20
C THR A 314 21.53 13.77 7.82
N ALA A 315 22.30 13.69 6.73
CA ALA A 315 21.76 13.58 5.37
C ALA A 315 20.93 12.29 5.18
N THR A 316 21.41 11.15 5.69
CA THR A 316 20.69 9.87 5.64
C THR A 316 19.43 9.92 6.47
N LEU A 317 19.47 10.54 7.65
CA LEU A 317 18.29 10.79 8.48
C LEU A 317 17.22 11.60 7.75
N LEU A 318 17.61 12.61 6.96
CA LEU A 318 16.66 13.38 6.14
C LEU A 318 16.02 12.53 5.03
N VAL A 319 16.80 11.69 4.36
CA VAL A 319 16.27 10.73 3.35
C VAL A 319 15.27 9.79 3.99
N TYR A 320 15.60 9.29 5.18
CA TYR A 320 14.74 8.46 5.99
C TYR A 320 13.44 9.18 6.37
N LEU A 321 13.48 10.43 6.84
CA LEU A 321 12.27 11.22 7.09
C LEU A 321 11.36 11.32 5.85
N LEU A 322 11.95 11.53 4.66
CA LEU A 322 11.19 11.62 3.41
C LEU A 322 10.56 10.29 3.01
N LEU A 323 11.30 9.19 3.13
CA LEU A 323 10.80 7.83 2.86
C LEU A 323 9.68 7.46 3.83
N MET A 324 9.84 7.83 5.09
CA MET A 324 8.86 7.57 6.11
C MET A 324 7.56 8.37 5.89
N ALA A 325 7.68 9.64 5.52
CA ALA A 325 6.53 10.50 5.27
C ALA A 325 5.71 10.07 4.04
N THR A 326 6.30 9.31 3.11
CA THR A 326 5.66 8.88 1.86
C THR A 326 5.26 7.40 1.92
N LYS A 327 3.96 7.06 2.03
CA LYS A 327 3.50 5.67 1.81
C LYS A 327 3.20 5.44 0.33
N PRO A 328 3.60 4.28 -0.24
CA PRO A 328 3.45 4.02 -1.67
C PRO A 328 1.99 3.78 -2.04
N GLN A 329 1.18 3.31 -1.08
CA GLN A 329 -0.25 3.06 -1.23
C GLN A 329 -0.98 4.35 -1.58
N MET A 330 -0.64 5.45 -0.88
CA MET A 330 -1.22 6.77 -1.12
C MET A 330 -0.67 7.44 -2.39
N LEU A 331 0.55 7.09 -2.79
CA LEU A 331 1.13 7.56 -4.06
C LEU A 331 0.48 6.87 -5.28
N CYS A 332 0.06 5.61 -5.12
CA CYS A 332 -0.48 4.79 -6.20
C CYS A 332 -2.02 4.71 -6.20
N ALA A 333 -2.69 5.36 -5.25
CA ALA A 333 -4.12 5.65 -5.29
C ALA A 333 -4.36 6.74 -6.35
N LEU A 334 -4.09 6.44 -7.62
CA LEU A 334 -4.52 7.27 -8.72
C LEU A 334 -5.93 6.83 -9.13
N ASP A 335 -6.84 7.78 -9.25
CA ASP A 335 -8.12 7.54 -9.92
C ASP A 335 -7.86 6.89 -11.29
N GLU A 336 -8.55 5.80 -11.58
CA GLU A 336 -8.46 5.14 -12.90
C GLU A 336 -9.21 5.95 -13.97
N SER A 337 -10.19 6.77 -13.56
CA SER A 337 -11.05 7.56 -14.45
C SER A 337 -10.30 8.48 -15.42
N PRO A 338 -9.22 9.21 -15.06
CA PRO A 338 -8.49 10.04 -16.01
C PRO A 338 -7.73 9.20 -17.03
N PHE A 339 -7.29 7.99 -16.67
CA PHE A 339 -6.62 7.08 -17.59
C PHE A 339 -7.60 6.47 -18.58
N GLU A 340 -8.79 6.08 -18.12
CA GLU A 340 -9.86 5.54 -18.95
C GLU A 340 -10.40 6.60 -19.93
N ILE A 341 -10.71 7.81 -19.43
CA ILE A 341 -11.12 8.93 -20.29
C ILE A 341 -10.04 9.23 -21.33
N TYR A 342 -8.75 9.22 -20.94
CA TYR A 342 -7.67 9.45 -21.89
C TYR A 342 -7.53 8.30 -22.91
N TRP A 343 -7.67 7.05 -22.47
CA TRP A 343 -7.64 5.89 -23.35
C TRP A 343 -8.77 5.94 -24.38
N LEU A 344 -9.99 6.20 -23.93
CA LEU A 344 -11.15 6.42 -24.79
C LEU A 344 -10.94 7.60 -25.75
N THR A 345 -10.29 8.69 -25.30
CA THR A 345 -9.97 9.81 -26.20
C THR A 345 -8.93 9.43 -27.26
N LEU A 346 -7.95 8.59 -26.94
CA LEU A 346 -6.96 8.10 -27.89
C LEU A 346 -7.57 7.12 -28.91
N GLU A 347 -8.45 6.23 -28.46
CA GLU A 347 -9.20 5.32 -29.33
C GLU A 347 -10.14 6.10 -30.25
N ALA A 348 -10.90 7.05 -29.71
CA ALA A 348 -11.75 7.94 -30.49
C ALA A 348 -10.94 8.75 -31.50
N GLN A 349 -9.75 9.25 -31.13
CA GLN A 349 -8.86 9.95 -32.05
C GLN A 349 -8.38 9.03 -33.18
N ALA A 350 -7.99 7.79 -32.86
CA ALA A 350 -7.56 6.80 -33.84
C ALA A 350 -8.69 6.38 -34.80
N GLN A 351 -9.93 6.31 -34.30
CA GLN A 351 -11.13 6.04 -35.10
C GLN A 351 -11.47 7.23 -36.01
N VAL A 352 -11.45 8.46 -35.49
CA VAL A 352 -11.69 9.67 -36.29
C VAL A 352 -10.63 9.83 -37.37
N ASP A 353 -9.35 9.54 -37.09
CA ASP A 353 -8.26 9.58 -38.07
C ASP A 353 -8.43 8.47 -39.14
N ALA A 354 -9.02 7.32 -38.78
CA ALA A 354 -9.36 6.26 -39.73
C ALA A 354 -10.57 6.63 -40.61
N GLU A 355 -11.59 7.25 -40.04
CA GLU A 355 -12.79 7.71 -40.75
C GLU A 355 -12.52 8.93 -41.64
N THR A 356 -11.68 9.88 -41.21
CA THR A 356 -11.27 11.02 -42.06
C THR A 356 -10.41 10.60 -43.24
N ASN A 357 -9.70 9.48 -43.17
CA ASN A 357 -9.00 8.90 -44.33
C ASN A 357 -9.96 8.19 -45.30
N ASN A 358 -11.08 7.61 -44.83
CA ASN A 358 -12.12 7.07 -45.72
C ASN A 358 -12.96 8.18 -46.39
N ASN A 359 -13.10 9.34 -45.75
CA ASN A 359 -13.94 10.44 -46.21
C ASN A 359 -13.16 11.65 -46.75
N GLN A 360 -11.96 11.44 -47.29
CA GLN A 360 -11.20 12.49 -48.01
C GLN A 360 -11.84 12.95 -49.34
N THR A 361 -13.15 12.84 -49.48
CA THR A 361 -13.94 13.60 -50.46
C THR A 361 -15.14 14.35 -49.86
N ASN A 362 -15.12 14.78 -48.58
CA ASN A 362 -15.68 16.08 -48.13
C ASN A 362 -15.91 16.11 -46.61
N MET A 363 -15.02 16.78 -45.87
CA MET A 363 -15.35 17.85 -44.91
C MET A 363 -14.19 18.07 -43.94
N SER A 364 -13.54 19.21 -44.09
CA SER A 364 -12.68 19.77 -43.05
C SER A 364 -13.51 20.47 -41.98
N LYS A 365 -13.06 20.34 -40.73
CA LYS A 365 -13.32 21.20 -39.56
C LYS A 365 -14.62 20.95 -38.77
N SER A 366 -14.52 20.13 -37.73
CA SER A 366 -15.01 20.51 -36.39
C SER A 366 -14.43 19.59 -35.32
N LEU A 367 -13.46 20.09 -34.54
CA LEU A 367 -13.10 19.47 -33.26
C LEU A 367 -14.27 19.74 -32.29
N PRO A 368 -14.90 18.73 -31.66
CA PRO A 368 -16.03 18.98 -30.77
C PRO A 368 -15.60 19.81 -29.55
N LEU A 369 -16.38 20.85 -29.27
CA LEU A 369 -16.13 21.88 -28.24
C LEU A 369 -15.94 21.31 -26.82
N MET A 370 -16.44 20.09 -26.57
CA MET A 370 -16.19 19.32 -25.33
C MET A 370 -14.72 18.90 -25.16
N LEU A 371 -14.02 18.60 -26.26
CA LEU A 371 -12.61 18.17 -26.28
C LEU A 371 -11.66 19.34 -25.91
N GLN A 372 -12.04 20.56 -26.32
CA GLN A 372 -11.34 21.78 -25.95
C GLN A 372 -11.60 22.17 -24.49
N ARG A 373 -12.82 21.92 -23.98
CA ARG A 373 -13.15 22.07 -22.55
C ARG A 373 -12.40 21.07 -21.66
N ALA A 374 -12.35 19.78 -22.02
CA ALA A 374 -11.63 18.76 -21.26
C ALA A 374 -10.12 19.06 -21.11
N MET A 375 -9.49 19.61 -22.15
CA MET A 375 -8.08 20.06 -22.09
C MET A 375 -7.88 21.36 -21.29
N SER A 376 -8.90 22.21 -21.17
CA SER A 376 -8.83 23.47 -20.42
C SER A 376 -9.05 23.29 -18.90
N ILE A 377 -9.83 22.28 -18.50
CA ILE A 377 -10.21 22.03 -17.09
C ILE A 377 -9.01 21.57 -16.23
N THR A 378 -7.90 21.10 -16.83
CA THR A 378 -6.71 20.66 -16.07
C THR A 378 -5.77 21.79 -15.63
N SER A 379 -6.16 23.06 -15.80
CA SER A 379 -5.25 24.22 -15.67
C SER A 379 -5.59 25.21 -14.54
N ALA A 380 -6.39 24.81 -13.55
CA ALA A 380 -6.65 25.66 -12.40
C ALA A 380 -6.24 25.01 -11.08
N THR A 381 -5.74 25.86 -10.19
CA THR A 381 -5.45 25.72 -8.75
C THR A 381 -4.11 25.09 -8.35
N GLY A 382 -3.26 25.93 -7.73
CA GLY A 382 -2.10 25.53 -6.91
C GLY A 382 -0.88 26.44 -7.12
N ALA A 383 -0.47 27.18 -6.11
CA ALA A 383 0.70 28.07 -6.14
C ALA A 383 1.99 27.29 -6.45
N ASP A 384 2.61 27.54 -7.62
CA ASP A 384 3.69 26.74 -8.18
C ASP A 384 5.10 27.29 -7.79
N VAL A 385 5.92 26.48 -7.13
CA VAL A 385 7.34 26.70 -6.77
C VAL A 385 8.25 26.70 -8.03
N PRO A 386 9.30 27.54 -8.15
CA PRO A 386 10.06 27.74 -9.42
C PRO A 386 10.72 26.49 -10.03
N LEU A 387 11.26 25.57 -9.23
CA LEU A 387 11.81 24.28 -9.69
C LEU A 387 10.75 23.45 -10.44
N PHE A 388 9.50 23.53 -9.98
CA PHE A 388 8.38 22.79 -10.53
C PHE A 388 7.97 23.33 -11.91
N LYS A 389 8.06 24.64 -12.14
CA LYS A 389 7.80 25.25 -13.45
C LYS A 389 8.77 24.74 -14.51
N GLN A 390 10.05 24.59 -14.14
CA GLN A 390 11.07 24.06 -15.04
C GLN A 390 10.81 22.58 -15.39
N MET A 391 10.49 21.75 -14.39
CA MET A 391 10.25 20.32 -14.60
C MET A 391 8.92 20.02 -15.29
N LYS A 392 7.84 20.74 -14.94
CA LYS A 392 6.53 20.70 -15.63
C LYS A 392 6.66 21.18 -17.08
N GLY A 393 7.53 22.17 -17.32
CA GLY A 393 7.93 22.62 -18.65
C GLY A 393 8.72 21.57 -19.43
N PHE A 394 9.68 20.90 -18.79
CA PHE A 394 10.47 19.81 -19.38
C PHE A 394 9.60 18.61 -19.78
N LEU A 395 8.74 18.13 -18.89
CA LEU A 395 7.80 17.04 -19.17
C LEU A 395 6.80 17.43 -20.28
N ARG A 396 6.35 18.70 -20.33
CA ARG A 396 5.50 19.20 -21.42
C ARG A 396 6.25 19.23 -22.75
N ARG A 397 7.51 19.64 -22.78
CA ARG A 397 8.36 19.62 -23.99
C ARG A 397 8.63 18.20 -24.47
N GLN A 398 8.98 17.27 -23.57
CA GLN A 398 9.15 15.85 -23.88
C GLN A 398 7.85 15.22 -24.40
N SER A 399 6.70 15.55 -23.79
CA SER A 399 5.39 15.08 -24.25
C SER A 399 5.08 15.59 -25.67
N LEU A 400 5.28 16.88 -25.94
CA LEU A 400 5.06 17.48 -27.26
C LEU A 400 6.00 16.90 -28.33
N ALA A 401 7.30 16.77 -28.03
CA ALA A 401 8.27 16.15 -28.94
C ALA A 401 7.90 14.69 -29.26
N THR A 402 7.39 13.95 -28.26
CA THR A 402 6.95 12.56 -28.46
C THR A 402 5.64 12.49 -29.24
N LYS A 403 4.71 13.44 -29.05
CA LYS A 403 3.49 13.57 -29.85
C LYS A 403 3.79 13.89 -31.31
N GLU A 404 4.76 14.76 -31.57
CA GLU A 404 5.21 15.09 -32.93
C GLU A 404 5.88 13.89 -33.62
N LEU A 405 6.73 13.15 -32.89
CA LEU A 405 7.33 11.90 -33.38
C LEU A 405 6.28 10.83 -33.67
N ALA A 406 5.29 10.67 -32.78
CA ALA A 406 4.18 9.76 -33.01
C ALA A 406 3.37 10.17 -34.25
N ARG A 407 3.03 11.45 -34.39
CA ARG A 407 2.31 11.99 -35.55
C ARG A 407 3.09 11.75 -36.86
N LYS A 408 4.40 11.99 -36.88
CA LYS A 408 5.26 11.71 -38.04
C LYS A 408 5.32 10.23 -38.41
N GLU A 409 5.42 9.32 -37.43
CA GLU A 409 5.41 7.89 -37.71
C GLU A 409 4.02 7.38 -38.13
N PHE A 410 2.92 7.91 -37.58
CA PHE A 410 1.55 7.59 -38.02
C PHE A 410 1.24 8.11 -39.43
N SER A 411 1.69 9.31 -39.80
CA SER A 411 1.55 9.83 -41.18
C SER A 411 2.32 9.01 -42.21
N ARG A 412 3.44 8.38 -41.82
CA ARG A 412 4.22 7.48 -42.68
C ARG A 412 3.56 6.11 -42.92
N ASN A 413 2.49 5.80 -42.19
CA ASN A 413 1.73 4.56 -42.32
C ASN A 413 0.74 4.56 -43.50
N ASN A 414 0.41 5.73 -44.06
CA ASN A 414 -0.53 5.83 -45.18
C ASN A 414 0.11 5.44 -46.53
N ASP A 415 1.43 5.34 -46.62
CA ASP A 415 2.14 5.10 -47.89
C ASP A 415 2.64 3.65 -48.08
N ASP A 416 2.72 2.82 -47.03
CA ASP A 416 3.32 1.48 -47.08
C ASP A 416 2.38 0.39 -46.49
N GLU A 417 1.68 -0.33 -47.37
CA GLU A 417 0.65 -1.33 -47.05
C GLU A 417 1.19 -2.67 -46.47
N LYS A 418 2.44 -2.75 -46.00
CA LYS A 418 3.04 -3.98 -45.42
C LYS A 418 3.55 -3.75 -43.99
N ILE A 419 2.84 -4.33 -43.03
CA ILE A 419 3.17 -4.31 -41.59
C ILE A 419 4.51 -5.03 -41.35
N SER A 420 5.61 -4.29 -41.39
CA SER A 420 6.91 -4.80 -40.94
C SER A 420 6.92 -4.97 -39.41
N PRO A 421 7.38 -6.10 -38.84
CA PRO A 421 7.40 -6.34 -37.39
C PRO A 421 8.23 -5.31 -36.60
N LYS A 422 9.14 -4.60 -37.28
CA LYS A 422 9.95 -3.51 -36.71
C LYS A 422 9.13 -2.23 -36.48
N TYR A 423 8.11 -1.98 -37.28
CA TYR A 423 7.24 -0.79 -37.21
C TYR A 423 6.21 -0.91 -36.08
N SER A 424 5.58 -2.09 -35.93
CA SER A 424 4.70 -2.40 -34.78
C SER A 424 5.41 -2.22 -33.43
N LYS A 425 6.70 -2.59 -33.34
CA LYS A 425 7.52 -2.35 -32.15
C LYS A 425 7.74 -0.87 -31.85
N ARG A 426 7.95 -0.03 -32.88
CA ARG A 426 8.16 1.43 -32.71
C ARG A 426 6.90 2.15 -32.24
N ILE A 427 5.74 1.85 -32.82
CA ILE A 427 4.47 2.42 -32.37
C ILE A 427 4.17 2.03 -30.92
N LYS A 428 4.38 0.74 -30.56
CA LYS A 428 4.22 0.28 -29.17
C LYS A 428 5.17 1.02 -28.22
N ALA A 429 6.42 1.28 -28.63
CA ALA A 429 7.39 2.04 -27.83
C ALA A 429 7.00 3.52 -27.67
N LEU A 430 6.49 4.17 -28.74
CA LEU A 430 5.99 5.55 -28.69
C LEU A 430 4.76 5.68 -27.79
N ARG A 431 3.81 4.74 -27.89
CA ARG A 431 2.65 4.65 -27.00
C ARG A 431 3.06 4.46 -25.54
N LEU A 432 4.01 3.55 -25.28
CA LEU A 432 4.55 3.33 -23.94
C LEU A 432 5.23 4.59 -23.39
N ARG A 433 6.00 5.31 -24.22
CA ARG A 433 6.68 6.55 -23.81
C ARG A 433 5.71 7.67 -23.48
N LEU A 434 4.65 7.85 -24.28
CA LEU A 434 3.58 8.82 -24.00
C LEU A 434 2.84 8.48 -22.72
N PHE A 435 2.50 7.20 -22.53
CA PHE A 435 1.91 6.70 -21.30
C PHE A 435 2.80 6.97 -20.09
N LEU A 436 4.09 6.66 -20.18
CA LEU A 436 5.06 6.87 -19.09
C LEU A 436 5.17 8.35 -18.72
N ILE A 437 5.29 9.25 -19.69
CA ILE A 437 5.42 10.70 -19.43
C ILE A 437 4.15 11.23 -18.73
N HIS A 438 2.97 10.82 -19.18
CA HIS A 438 1.72 11.24 -18.58
C HIS A 438 1.52 10.64 -17.18
N PHE A 439 1.81 9.35 -17.04
CA PHE A 439 1.78 8.64 -15.76
C PHE A 439 2.69 9.31 -14.73
N ILE A 440 3.94 9.63 -15.09
CA ILE A 440 4.87 10.35 -14.22
C ILE A 440 4.28 11.71 -13.83
N ARG A 441 3.69 12.46 -14.77
CA ARG A 441 3.09 13.76 -14.48
C ARG A 441 1.90 13.67 -13.54
N ALA A 442 1.00 12.71 -13.76
CA ALA A 442 -0.18 12.48 -12.92
C ALA A 442 0.24 12.03 -11.51
N LEU A 443 1.15 11.07 -11.43
CA LEU A 443 1.71 10.58 -10.18
C LEU A 443 2.38 11.72 -9.40
N PHE A 444 3.15 12.58 -10.08
CA PHE A 444 3.84 13.69 -9.41
C PHE A 444 2.87 14.78 -8.92
N LYS A 445 1.82 15.10 -9.68
CA LYS A 445 0.76 16.02 -9.24
C LYS A 445 0.07 15.45 -8.00
N HIS A 446 -0.39 14.20 -8.08
CA HIS A 446 -1.06 13.53 -6.96
C HIS A 446 -0.15 13.43 -5.73
N ALA A 447 1.13 13.08 -5.93
CA ALA A 447 2.13 13.05 -4.87
C ALA A 447 2.28 14.39 -4.17
N PHE A 448 2.30 15.48 -4.93
CA PHE A 448 2.50 16.84 -4.42
C PHE A 448 1.26 17.34 -3.69
N ASP A 449 0.07 17.19 -4.29
CA ASP A 449 -1.20 17.57 -3.65
C ASP A 449 -1.36 16.80 -2.34
N PHE A 450 -1.07 15.49 -2.34
CA PHE A 450 -1.02 14.66 -1.14
C PHE A 450 0.09 15.10 -0.16
N PHE A 451 1.25 15.56 -0.65
CA PHE A 451 2.33 16.04 0.20
C PHE A 451 1.93 17.32 0.93
N VAL A 452 1.31 18.27 0.24
CA VAL A 452 0.95 19.57 0.79
C VAL A 452 -0.29 19.47 1.68
N LEU A 453 -1.39 18.90 1.18
CA LEU A 453 -2.67 18.96 1.88
C LEU A 453 -2.71 18.12 3.15
N THR A 454 -2.07 16.95 3.13
CA THR A 454 -2.12 15.99 4.25
C THR A 454 -1.06 16.25 5.32
N ARG A 455 -0.02 17.06 5.02
CA ARG A 455 1.15 17.25 5.92
C ARG A 455 1.24 18.65 6.52
N THR A 456 0.35 19.58 6.16
CA THR A 456 0.21 20.87 6.85
C THR A 456 -0.06 20.69 8.35
N TRP A 457 -0.85 19.69 8.73
CA TRP A 457 -1.11 19.34 10.14
C TRP A 457 0.14 18.89 10.91
N LEU A 458 1.13 18.28 10.25
CA LEU A 458 2.38 17.90 10.91
C LEU A 458 3.13 19.12 11.44
N PHE A 459 3.11 20.24 10.70
CA PHE A 459 3.74 21.48 11.17
C PHE A 459 3.08 22.00 12.44
N VAL A 460 1.77 21.83 12.59
CA VAL A 460 1.04 22.20 13.82
C VAL A 460 1.50 21.34 14.99
N PHE A 461 1.59 20.02 14.84
CA PHE A 461 2.06 19.13 15.90
C PHE A 461 3.54 19.37 16.26
N ILE A 462 4.39 19.60 15.27
CA ILE A 462 5.80 19.97 15.47
C ILE A 462 5.87 21.27 16.27
N PHE A 463 5.16 22.31 15.84
CA PHE A 463 5.14 23.60 16.55
C PHE A 463 4.67 23.44 18.00
N LEU A 464 3.55 22.75 18.23
CA LEU A 464 3.01 22.55 19.58
C LEU A 464 3.99 21.81 20.49
N ILE A 465 4.55 20.68 20.04
CA ILE A 465 5.52 19.92 20.85
C ILE A 465 6.78 20.76 21.10
N CYS A 466 7.27 21.49 20.10
CA CYS A 466 8.41 22.40 20.29
C CYS A 466 8.11 23.51 21.32
N THR A 467 6.91 24.09 21.33
CA THR A 467 6.54 25.11 22.34
C THR A 467 6.48 24.56 23.76
N ILE A 468 6.01 23.33 23.93
CA ILE A 468 5.95 22.66 25.25
C ILE A 468 7.35 22.26 25.73
N GLU A 469 8.19 21.78 24.82
CA GLU A 469 9.56 21.33 25.13
C GLU A 469 10.60 22.45 25.12
N TYR A 470 10.25 23.67 24.69
CA TYR A 470 11.18 24.79 24.49
C TYR A 470 12.12 25.04 25.68
N ARG A 471 11.62 24.94 26.91
CA ARG A 471 12.43 25.15 28.13
C ARG A 471 13.47 24.06 28.39
N ARG A 472 13.31 22.87 27.81
CA ARG A 472 14.18 21.71 27.96
C ARG A 472 15.07 21.48 26.73
N MET A 473 14.78 22.14 25.62
CA MET A 473 15.60 22.10 24.40
C MET A 473 16.98 22.74 24.61
N THR A 474 17.85 22.55 23.62
CA THR A 474 19.14 23.22 23.52
C THR A 474 19.01 24.73 23.80
N PRO A 475 19.81 25.28 24.74
CA PRO A 475 21.08 24.76 25.27
C PRO A 475 21.00 23.92 26.57
N VAL A 476 19.81 23.67 27.14
CA VAL A 476 19.69 23.00 28.45
C VAL A 476 20.02 21.51 28.35
N ASP A 477 19.38 20.81 27.42
CA ASP A 477 19.65 19.41 27.11
C ASP A 477 20.11 19.29 25.66
N PRO A 478 21.39 18.91 25.40
CA PRO A 478 21.92 18.78 24.03
C PRO A 478 21.26 17.63 23.26
N ASP A 479 20.64 16.67 23.95
CA ASP A 479 20.03 15.51 23.34
C ASP A 479 18.59 15.74 22.88
N ILE A 480 17.93 16.80 23.35
CA ILE A 480 16.60 17.21 22.91
C ILE A 480 16.75 18.24 21.78
N THR A 481 16.94 17.73 20.56
CA THR A 481 17.07 18.55 19.35
C THR A 481 15.77 18.62 18.56
N LEU A 482 15.62 19.69 17.76
CA LEU A 482 14.52 19.84 16.83
C LEU A 482 14.42 18.65 15.85
N LEU A 483 15.57 18.13 15.38
CA LEU A 483 15.62 16.99 14.47
C LEU A 483 15.01 15.73 15.11
N LYS A 484 15.34 15.41 16.37
CA LYS A 484 14.77 14.25 17.07
C LYS A 484 13.26 14.38 17.25
N ILE A 485 12.75 15.59 17.54
CA ILE A 485 11.31 15.83 17.65
C ILE A 485 10.61 15.67 16.30
N ILE A 486 11.16 16.27 15.24
CA ILE A 486 10.60 16.11 13.88
C ILE A 486 10.58 14.63 13.49
N PHE A 487 11.65 13.90 13.81
CA PHE A 487 11.74 12.47 13.55
C PHE A 487 10.70 11.67 14.32
N GLU A 488 10.53 11.91 15.61
CA GLU A 488 9.55 11.20 16.42
C GLU A 488 8.10 11.46 15.97
N ILE A 489 7.78 12.71 15.58
CA ILE A 489 6.44 13.09 15.12
C ILE A 489 6.14 12.50 13.74
N ILE A 490 7.09 12.59 12.81
CA ILE A 490 6.94 11.92 11.51
C ILE A 490 6.80 10.42 11.75
N SER A 491 7.58 9.86 12.70
CA SER A 491 7.50 8.47 13.15
C SER A 491 6.10 8.04 13.60
N ALA A 492 5.55 8.79 14.53
CA ALA A 492 4.21 8.62 15.05
C ALA A 492 3.14 8.72 13.96
N PHE A 493 3.21 9.74 13.11
CA PHE A 493 2.21 9.95 12.05
C PHE A 493 2.28 8.92 10.93
N GLY A 494 3.48 8.43 10.60
CA GLY A 494 3.66 7.37 9.63
C GLY A 494 3.20 6.01 10.15
N GLY A 495 3.09 5.85 11.47
CA GLY A 495 2.86 4.55 12.10
C GLY A 495 3.98 3.58 11.77
N VAL A 496 5.23 3.98 12.06
CA VAL A 496 6.41 3.13 11.83
C VAL A 496 7.12 2.75 13.12
N GLY A 497 7.22 3.65 14.10
CA GLY A 497 7.80 3.29 15.41
C GLY A 497 9.31 3.35 15.50
N MET A 498 9.97 3.81 14.45
CA MET A 498 11.40 4.04 14.47
C MET A 498 11.71 5.31 15.27
N SER A 499 12.76 5.30 16.09
CA SER A 499 13.10 6.43 16.94
C SER A 499 14.62 6.64 16.98
N LEU A 500 15.06 7.89 17.13
CA LEU A 500 16.46 8.22 17.41
C LEU A 500 16.84 7.99 18.87
N GLY A 501 15.86 7.63 19.72
CA GLY A 501 16.08 7.31 21.12
C GLY A 501 16.63 8.47 21.94
N TYR A 502 17.10 8.14 23.13
CA TYR A 502 17.82 9.06 24.00
C TYR A 502 18.96 8.32 24.70
N PRO A 503 20.12 8.96 24.94
CA PRO A 503 21.25 8.29 25.55
C PRO A 503 20.90 7.63 26.88
N ASN A 504 21.39 6.42 27.11
CA ASN A 504 21.15 5.64 28.33
C ASN A 504 19.68 5.21 28.55
N LYS A 505 18.81 5.31 27.54
CA LYS A 505 17.47 4.70 27.56
C LYS A 505 17.28 3.75 26.38
N THR A 506 16.67 2.60 26.66
CA THR A 506 16.30 1.57 25.68
C THR A 506 14.93 1.80 25.03
N THR A 507 14.25 2.87 25.44
CA THR A 507 12.91 3.25 24.96
C THR A 507 13.00 4.32 23.88
N SER A 508 11.91 4.55 23.16
CA SER A 508 11.83 5.62 22.16
C SER A 508 12.04 7.00 22.81
N PHE A 509 12.41 7.98 21.98
CA PHE A 509 12.60 9.37 22.40
C PHE A 509 11.35 9.94 23.08
N ALA A 510 10.15 9.46 22.70
CA ALA A 510 8.88 9.78 23.35
C ALA A 510 8.85 9.56 24.88
N SER A 511 9.71 8.70 25.45
CA SER A 511 9.76 8.42 26.89
C SER A 511 10.10 9.65 27.75
N ILE A 512 10.90 10.58 27.22
CA ILE A 512 11.44 11.75 27.95
C ILE A 512 10.61 13.01 27.76
N LEU A 513 9.77 13.03 26.72
CA LEU A 513 8.86 14.12 26.45
C LEU A 513 7.89 14.36 27.63
N SER A 514 7.42 15.61 27.78
CA SER A 514 6.39 15.94 28.77
C SER A 514 5.12 15.14 28.55
N ALA A 515 4.28 15.12 29.60
CA ALA A 515 2.93 14.62 29.49
C ALA A 515 2.12 15.26 28.34
N GLY A 516 2.22 16.58 28.16
CA GLY A 516 1.54 17.30 27.08
C GLY A 516 1.99 16.83 25.69
N SER A 517 3.30 16.73 25.49
CA SER A 517 3.89 16.24 24.23
C SER A 517 3.52 14.78 23.93
N LYS A 518 3.47 13.91 24.96
CA LYS A 518 3.03 12.51 24.82
C LYS A 518 1.58 12.42 24.35
N VAL A 519 0.67 13.25 24.90
CA VAL A 519 -0.74 13.29 24.46
C VAL A 519 -0.87 13.73 23.00
N ILE A 520 -0.08 14.73 22.57
CA ILE A 520 -0.06 15.18 21.17
C ILE A 520 0.47 14.06 20.25
N LEU A 521 1.50 13.33 20.67
CA LEU A 521 2.00 12.17 19.90
C LEU A 521 0.94 11.06 19.80
N ILE A 522 0.18 10.78 20.86
CA ILE A 522 -0.96 9.85 20.83
C ILE A 522 -1.98 10.27 19.77
N ALA A 523 -2.38 11.54 19.77
CA ALA A 523 -3.29 12.07 18.75
C ALA A 523 -2.69 11.97 17.32
N THR A 524 -1.38 12.20 17.19
CA THR A 524 -0.65 12.10 15.93
C THR A 524 -0.65 10.66 15.39
N MET A 525 -0.46 9.65 16.25
CA MET A 525 -0.53 8.23 15.87
C MET A 525 -1.93 7.84 15.38
N LEU A 526 -2.97 8.25 16.12
CA LEU A 526 -4.37 7.98 15.74
C LEU A 526 -4.72 8.63 14.40
N MET A 527 -4.37 9.90 14.22
CA MET A 527 -4.62 10.62 12.96
C MET A 527 -3.84 10.00 11.79
N GLY A 528 -2.60 9.59 12.03
CA GLY A 528 -1.77 8.88 11.07
C GLY A 528 -2.38 7.55 10.63
N ARG A 529 -3.01 6.80 11.55
CA ARG A 529 -3.65 5.51 11.27
C ARG A 529 -4.95 5.65 10.47
N HIS A 530 -5.76 6.67 10.75
CA HIS A 530 -7.06 6.89 10.11
C HIS A 530 -7.01 7.70 8.80
N ARG A 531 -5.82 8.10 8.34
CA ARG A 531 -5.68 8.85 7.10
C ARG A 531 -6.21 8.07 5.89
N GLY A 532 -6.99 8.74 5.04
CA GLY A 532 -7.55 8.15 3.82
C GLY A 532 -8.84 7.34 4.03
N LEU A 533 -9.33 7.16 5.26
CA LEU A 533 -10.62 6.48 5.52
C LEU A 533 -11.78 7.14 4.76
N LEU A 534 -11.87 8.47 4.83
CA LEU A 534 -12.91 9.24 4.14
C LEU A 534 -12.78 9.21 2.62
N ALA A 535 -11.56 9.12 2.08
CA ALA A 535 -11.34 8.99 0.64
C ALA A 535 -11.80 7.61 0.14
N SER A 536 -11.46 6.55 0.87
CA SER A 536 -11.90 5.19 0.57
C SER A 536 -13.43 5.00 0.62
N MET A 537 -14.17 5.85 1.32
CA MET A 537 -15.63 5.81 1.36
C MET A 537 -16.27 6.48 0.14
N LYS A 538 -15.58 7.43 -0.52
CA LYS A 538 -16.11 8.15 -1.69
C LYS A 538 -16.04 7.31 -2.97
N ASP A 539 -15.05 6.44 -3.13
CA ASP A 539 -14.88 5.56 -4.30
C ASP A 539 -15.86 4.37 -4.33
N GLN A 540 -16.87 4.33 -3.45
CA GLN A 540 -17.87 3.26 -3.42
C GLN A 540 -19.08 3.51 -4.33
N GLU A 541 -19.05 4.55 -5.18
CA GLU A 541 -20.11 4.77 -6.18
C GLU A 541 -20.25 3.56 -7.12
N VAL A 542 -21.51 3.18 -7.35
CA VAL A 542 -21.93 1.87 -7.85
C VAL A 542 -21.69 1.78 -9.36
N ILE A 543 -20.72 0.96 -9.79
CA ILE A 543 -20.67 0.45 -11.17
C ILE A 543 -21.00 -1.04 -11.11
N GLU A 544 -22.27 -1.39 -11.29
CA GLU A 544 -22.70 -2.79 -11.34
C GLU A 544 -22.32 -3.42 -12.67
N TYR A 545 -21.26 -4.24 -12.66
CA TYR A 545 -21.00 -5.16 -13.77
C TYR A 545 -21.87 -6.42 -13.60
N SER A 546 -22.89 -6.55 -14.44
CA SER A 546 -23.69 -7.78 -14.56
C SER A 546 -22.80 -8.96 -14.99
N ALA A 547 -23.07 -10.15 -14.45
CA ALA A 547 -22.38 -11.40 -14.81
C ALA A 547 -22.40 -11.66 -16.33
N MET A 548 -23.42 -11.14 -17.04
CA MET A 548 -23.56 -11.21 -18.48
C MET A 548 -22.49 -10.39 -19.22
N TYR A 549 -22.14 -9.20 -18.73
CA TYR A 549 -21.07 -8.36 -19.29
C TYR A 549 -19.70 -9.05 -19.20
N ILE A 550 -19.46 -9.79 -18.11
CA ILE A 550 -18.22 -10.56 -17.88
C ILE A 550 -18.08 -11.71 -18.88
N LEU A 551 -19.18 -12.37 -19.25
CA LEU A 551 -19.18 -13.46 -20.22
C LEU A 551 -19.04 -12.97 -21.65
N VAL A 552 -19.66 -11.83 -21.99
CA VAL A 552 -19.53 -11.21 -23.32
C VAL A 552 -18.10 -10.73 -23.56
N ARG A 553 -17.42 -10.15 -22.58
CA ARG A 553 -16.00 -9.75 -22.68
C ARG A 553 -15.03 -10.93 -22.82
N ARG A 554 -15.47 -12.15 -22.49
CA ARG A 554 -14.67 -13.38 -22.53
C ARG A 554 -14.63 -14.03 -23.91
N ARG A 555 -15.60 -13.74 -24.77
CA ARG A 555 -15.59 -14.09 -26.19
C ARG A 555 -15.04 -12.90 -26.98
#